data_AF-A0A368JH24-F1
#
_entry.id   AF-A0A368JH24-F1
#
_cell.length_a   1.000
_cell.length_b   1.000
_cell.length_c   1.000
_cell.angle_alpha   90.00
_cell.angle_beta   90.00
_cell.angle_gamma   90.00
#
_symmetry.space_group_name_H-M   'P 1'
#
loop_
_entity.id
_entity.type
_entity.pdbx_description
1 polymer ?
#
loop_
_entity_poly.entity_id
_entity_poly.type
_entity_poly.pdbx_seq_one_letter_code
_entity_poly.pdbx_strand_id
1 'polypeptide(L)'
;MWLYISLLSSHGEKFTVKLFSTEIDHQMELVNQLYTAGFQIISAFLIDREGKRTDLPLEAFDGAPIAANLQELRLTYLQILST
;
A
#
# COMPACT_ATOMS: atom_id res chain seq x y z
N MET A 1 4.96 7.35 7.34
CA MET A 1 5.39 5.94 7.34
C MET A 1 6.16 5.67 6.06
N TRP A 2 7.15 4.78 6.12
CA TRP A 2 7.92 4.38 4.94
C TRP A 2 7.30 3.13 4.33
N LEU A 3 7.00 3.17 3.05
CA LEU A 3 6.63 2.03 2.24
C LEU A 3 7.88 1.49 1.54
N TYR A 4 8.06 0.17 1.61
CA TYR A 4 9.08 -0.56 0.88
C TYR A 4 8.40 -1.59 0.00
N ILE A 5 8.79 -1.65 -1.27
CA ILE A 5 8.23 -2.59 -2.24
C ILE A 5 9.39 -3.22 -3.02
N SER A 6 9.35 -4.54 -3.18
CA SER A 6 10.21 -5.25 -4.13
C SER A 6 9.36 -5.73 -5.29
N LEU A 7 9.77 -5.40 -6.51
CA LEU A 7 9.02 -5.65 -7.75
C LEU A 7 9.88 -6.46 -8.72
N LEU A 8 9.21 -7.20 -9.60
CA LEU A 8 9.78 -7.80 -10.81
C LEU A 8 9.08 -7.20 -12.03
N SER A 9 9.84 -6.69 -13.00
CA SER A 9 9.27 -6.31 -14.30
C SER A 9 8.96 -7.55 -15.15
N SER A 10 8.16 -7.34 -16.20
CA SER A 10 7.89 -8.35 -17.24
C SER A 10 9.17 -8.86 -17.94
N HIS A 11 10.26 -8.11 -17.88
CA HIS A 11 11.57 -8.49 -18.44
C HIS A 11 12.47 -9.22 -17.42
N GLY A 12 11.98 -9.46 -16.20
CA GLY A 12 12.71 -10.17 -15.14
C GLY A 12 13.66 -9.29 -14.32
N GLU A 13 13.62 -7.97 -14.49
CA GLU A 13 14.44 -7.05 -13.71
C GLU A 13 13.81 -6.82 -12.33
N LYS A 14 14.64 -6.80 -11.29
CA LYS A 14 14.19 -6.56 -9.91
C LYS A 14 14.38 -5.11 -9.54
N PHE A 15 13.34 -4.50 -8.98
CA PHE A 15 13.36 -3.12 -8.50
C PHE A 15 12.98 -3.07 -7.04
N THR A 16 13.57 -2.11 -6.33
CA THR A 16 13.15 -1.77 -4.98
C THR A 16 12.67 -0.33 -4.99
N VAL A 17 11.44 -0.13 -4.55
CA VAL A 17 10.83 1.19 -4.38
C VAL A 17 10.74 1.48 -2.89
N LYS A 18 11.15 2.69 -2.51
CA LYS A 18 10.99 3.21 -1.15
C LYS A 18 10.32 4.57 -1.22
N LEU A 19 9.21 4.74 -0.51
CA LEU A 19 8.45 5.98 -0.49
C LEU A 19 8.05 6.37 0.93
N PHE A 20 8.24 7.63 1.30
CA PHE A 20 7.68 8.17 2.52
C PHE A 20 6.35 8.88 2.23
N SER A 21 5.33 8.61 3.03
CA SER A 21 4.07 9.37 3.04
C SER A 21 3.53 9.46 4.47
N THR A 22 2.87 10.56 4.81
CA THR A 22 2.07 10.68 6.03
C THR A 22 0.69 10.03 5.87
N GLU A 23 0.25 9.83 4.64
CA GLU A 23 -1.07 9.32 4.29
C GLU A 23 -0.93 7.91 3.74
N ILE A 24 -1.58 6.95 4.42
CA ILE A 24 -1.56 5.54 4.03
C ILE A 24 -2.32 5.30 2.72
N ASP A 25 -3.34 6.11 2.44
CA ASP A 25 -4.20 5.97 1.26
C ASP A 25 -3.38 6.08 -0.03
N HIS A 26 -2.53 7.10 -0.14
CA HIS A 26 -1.62 7.28 -1.28
C HIS A 26 -0.64 6.12 -1.46
N GLN A 27 -0.20 5.51 -0.35
CA GLN A 27 0.71 4.38 -0.39
C GLN A 27 0.03 3.10 -0.86
N MET A 28 -1.22 2.86 -0.45
CA MET A 28 -1.99 1.70 -0.92
C MET A 28 -2.37 1.87 -2.40
N GLU A 29 -2.73 3.09 -2.81
CA GLU A 29 -3.04 3.40 -4.20
C GLU A 29 -1.83 3.16 -5.11
N LEU A 30 -0.62 3.54 -4.68
CA LEU A 30 0.61 3.24 -5.43
C LEU A 30 0.81 1.73 -5.62
N VAL A 31 0.56 0.92 -4.60
CA VAL A 31 0.70 -0.55 -4.70
C VAL A 31 -0.28 -1.10 -5.75
N ASN A 32 -1.54 -0.64 -5.75
CA ASN A 32 -2.51 -1.02 -6.77
C ASN A 32 -2.13 -0.53 -8.17
N GLN A 33 -1.60 0.68 -8.30
CA GLN A 33 -1.12 1.19 -9.59
C GLN A 33 0.04 0.35 -10.15
N LEU A 34 0.96 -0.11 -9.29
CA LEU A 34 2.06 -0.99 -9.69
C LEU A 34 1.55 -2.36 -10.15
N TYR A 35 0.55 -2.90 -9.47
CA TYR A 35 -0.15 -4.11 -9.89
C TYR A 35 -0.79 -3.93 -11.27
N THR A 36 -1.56 -2.86 -11.46
CA THR A 36 -2.24 -2.53 -12.73
C THR A 36 -1.24 -2.26 -13.87
N ALA A 37 -0.07 -1.72 -13.56
CA ALA A 37 1.02 -1.52 -14.53
C ALA A 37 1.71 -2.83 -14.95
N GLY A 38 1.32 -3.98 -14.39
CA GLY A 38 1.83 -5.30 -14.75
C GLY A 38 3.13 -5.69 -14.06
N PHE A 39 3.52 -4.98 -12.99
CA PHE A 39 4.64 -5.41 -12.16
C PHE A 39 4.20 -6.55 -11.23
N GLN A 40 5.02 -7.59 -11.13
CA GLN A 40 4.83 -8.60 -10.10
C GLN A 40 5.40 -8.08 -8.79
N ILE A 41 4.53 -7.86 -7.80
CA ILE A 41 4.92 -7.44 -6.46
C ILE A 41 5.40 -8.68 -5.70
N ILE A 42 6.67 -8.69 -5.30
CA ILE A 42 7.29 -9.81 -4.56
C ILE A 42 7.05 -9.63 -3.06
N SER A 43 7.20 -8.40 -2.57
CA SER A 43 6.99 -8.06 -1.17
C SER A 43 6.64 -6.57 -1.05
N ALA A 44 5.77 -6.25 -0.11
CA ALA A 44 5.50 -4.87 0.28
C ALA A 44 5.27 -4.79 1.80
N PHE A 45 5.87 -3.79 2.44
CA PHE A 45 5.70 -3.57 3.87
C PHE A 45 5.84 -2.09 4.23
N LEU A 46 5.14 -1.71 5.29
CA LEU A 46 5.24 -0.40 5.91
C LEU A 46 6.16 -0.46 7.13
N ILE A 47 6.92 0.60 7.34
CA ILE A 47 7.63 0.88 8.59
C ILE A 47 7.06 2.19 9.16
N ASP A 48 6.50 2.13 10.35
CA ASP A 48 5.96 3.30 11.03
C ASP A 48 7.07 4.16 11.69
N ARG A 49 6.67 5.17 12.47
CA ARG A 49 7.62 6.09 13.14
C ARG A 49 8.36 5.42 14.30
N GLU A 50 7.79 4.37 14.87
CA GLU A 50 8.36 3.60 15.97
C GLU A 50 9.30 2.49 15.44
N GLY A 51 9.40 2.35 14.11
CA GLY A 51 10.21 1.33 13.45
C GLY A 51 9.50 -0.02 13.33
N LYS A 52 8.21 -0.10 13.69
CA LYS A 52 7.44 -1.34 13.58
C LYS A 52 7.13 -1.61 12.12
N ARG A 53 7.41 -2.84 11.69
CA ARG A 53 7.10 -3.36 10.37
C ARG A 53 5.69 -3.91 10.33
N THR A 54 4.96 -3.60 9.26
CA THR A 54 3.67 -4.20 8.92
C THR A 54 3.74 -4.69 7.48
N ASP A 55 3.72 -6.01 7.31
CA ASP A 55 3.66 -6.63 5.99
C ASP A 55 2.27 -6.40 5.38
N LEU A 56 2.25 -6.04 4.10
CA LEU A 56 1.01 -5.81 3.38
C LEU A 56 0.52 -7.13 2.76
N PRO A 57 -0.79 -7.45 2.86
CA PRO A 57 -1.37 -8.62 2.22
C PRO A 57 -1.45 -8.37 0.71
N LEU A 58 -0.49 -8.88 -0.06
CA LEU A 58 -0.40 -8.63 -1.50
C LEU A 58 -1.63 -9.13 -2.26
N GLU A 59 -2.27 -10.19 -1.75
CA GLU A 59 -3.52 -10.75 -2.26
C GLU A 59 -4.72 -9.80 -2.17
N ALA A 60 -4.63 -8.73 -1.36
CA ALA A 60 -5.68 -7.72 -1.25
C ALA A 60 -5.55 -6.60 -2.30
N PHE A 61 -4.48 -6.59 -3.10
CA PHE A 61 -4.25 -5.60 -4.15
C PHE A 61 -4.59 -6.21 -5.51
N ASP A 62 -5.73 -5.81 -6.04
CA ASP A 62 -6.30 -6.29 -7.31
C ASP A 62 -6.22 -5.25 -8.44
N GLY A 63 -5.60 -4.09 -8.15
CA GLY A 63 -5.51 -2.98 -9.09
C GLY A 63 -6.74 -2.06 -9.12
N ALA A 64 -7.79 -2.36 -8.34
CA ALA A 64 -8.93 -1.46 -8.20
C ALA A 64 -8.55 -0.23 -7.34
N PRO A 65 -9.15 0.95 -7.58
CA PRO A 65 -8.96 2.11 -6.72
C PRO A 65 -9.37 1.79 -5.28
N ILE A 66 -8.50 2.06 -4.30
CA ILE A 66 -8.73 1.71 -2.90
C ILE A 66 -8.99 2.92 -2.00
N ALA A 67 -8.64 4.12 -2.48
CA ALA A 67 -8.78 5.36 -1.72
C ALA A 67 -10.22 5.61 -1.23
N ALA A 68 -11.23 5.33 -2.05
CA ALA A 68 -12.64 5.53 -1.67
C ALA A 68 -13.06 4.59 -0.52
N ASN A 69 -12.71 3.32 -0.61
CA ASN A 69 -13.01 2.32 0.42
C ASN A 69 -12.28 2.65 1.73
N LEU A 70 -11.02 3.10 1.66
CA LEU A 70 -10.27 3.52 2.85
C LEU A 70 -10.87 4.78 3.49
N GLN A 71 -11.34 5.73 2.68
CA GLN A 71 -12.01 6.93 3.18
C GLN A 71 -13.32 6.58 3.88
N GLU A 72 -14.15 5.73 3.28
CA GLU A 72 -15.40 5.26 3.88
C GLU A 72 -15.15 4.53 5.21
N LEU A 73 -14.16 3.65 5.23
CA LEU A 73 -13.76 2.94 6.45
C LEU A 73 -13.31 3.91 7.55
N ARG A 74 -12.48 4.91 7.19
CA ARG A 74 -12.04 5.96 8.13
C ARG A 74 -13.22 6.73 8.71
N LEU A 75 -14.17 7.16 7.88
CA LEU A 75 -15.35 7.89 8.31
C LEU A 75 -16.21 7.05 9.26
N THR A 76 -16.46 5.79 8.91
CA THR A 76 -17.24 4.87 9.73
C THR A 76 -16.59 4.64 11.09
N TYR A 77 -15.26 4.45 11.11
CA TYR A 77 -14.52 4.26 12.35
C TYR A 77 -14.56 5.49 13.26
N LEU A 78 -14.40 6.69 12.68
CA LEU A 78 -14.51 7.95 13.43
C LEU A 78 -15.90 8.15 14.03
N GLN A 79 -16.96 7.79 13.30
CA GLN A 79 -18.33 7.85 13.83
C GLN A 79 -18.49 6.97 15.07
N ILE A 80 -18.00 5.72 15.01
CA ILE A 80 -18.06 4.79 16.14
C ILE A 80 -17.30 5.34 17.35
N LEU A 81 -16.09 5.86 17.16
CA LEU A 81 -15.27 6.40 18.25
C LEU A 81 -15.80 7.72 18.84
N SER A 82 -16.64 8.43 18.09
CA SER A 82 -17.28 9.67 18.57
C SER A 82 -18.54 9.44 19.40
N THR A 83 -18.93 8.17 19.61
CA THR A 83 -20.06 7.74 20.45
C THR A 83 -19.57 7.32 21.83
#